data_AF-A0A6V8NND2-F1
#
_entry.id   AF-A0A6V8NND2-F1
#
_cell.length_a   1.000
_cell.length_b   1.000
_cell.length_c   1.000
_cell.angle_alpha   90.00
_cell.angle_beta   90.00
_cell.angle_gamma   90.00
#
_symmetry.space_group_name_H-M   'P 1'
#
loop_
_entity.id
_entity.type
_entity.pdbx_description
1 polymer ?
#
loop_
_entity_poly.entity_id
_entity_poly.type
_entity_poly.pdbx_seq_one_letter_code
_entity_poly.pdbx_strand_id
1 'polypeptide(L)'
;VRLSSLNEPQLRKHLLDKVFASRGWTVDVEPPTPSGEWSRQPDYALFEDRESLSMTQKASKDEYFKKALCLGEAKRWGRPLDKKLKTEADPSEIQNPSLQMSRYLWLTGVKWGILTDGRYWRLYERETSKRLDIFYEIDLENLIKSGSEDDFQYFYLFFPRYAFPD
;
A
#
# COMPACT_ATOMS: atom_id res chain seq x y z
N VAL A 1 17.29 12.53 7.44
CA VAL A 1 17.32 11.81 6.14
C VAL A 1 16.44 12.57 5.17
N ARG A 2 16.90 12.92 3.97
CA ARG A 2 16.01 13.45 2.92
C ARG A 2 15.25 12.27 2.32
N LEU A 3 13.92 12.27 2.39
CA LEU A 3 13.10 11.15 1.89
C LEU A 3 13.32 10.91 0.39
N SER A 4 13.59 11.99 -0.36
CA SER A 4 13.83 11.97 -1.80
C SER A 4 15.08 11.21 -2.25
N SER A 5 16.00 10.86 -1.34
CA SER A 5 17.20 10.09 -1.66
C SER A 5 17.10 8.61 -1.27
N LEU A 6 15.94 8.18 -0.75
CA LEU A 6 15.74 6.79 -0.31
C LEU A 6 15.33 5.91 -1.48
N ASN A 7 15.94 4.73 -1.56
CA ASN A 7 15.39 3.63 -2.36
C ASN A 7 14.18 2.99 -1.66
N GLU A 8 13.49 2.08 -2.33
CA GLU A 8 12.24 1.50 -1.81
C GLU A 8 12.41 0.78 -0.46
N PRO A 9 13.37 -0.15 -0.25
CA PRO A 9 13.58 -0.77 1.07
C PRO A 9 13.88 0.24 2.19
N GLN A 10 14.63 1.30 1.87
CA GLN A 10 14.90 2.37 2.83
C GLN A 10 13.65 3.20 3.13
N LEU A 11 12.84 3.51 2.11
CA LEU A 11 11.59 4.24 2.27
C LEU A 11 10.63 3.43 3.16
N ARG A 12 10.50 2.14 2.89
CA ARG A 12 9.73 1.18 3.70
C ARG A 12 10.14 1.25 5.17
N LYS A 13 11.41 0.97 5.45
CA LYS A 13 11.99 0.94 6.81
C LYS A 13 11.92 2.27 7.55
N HIS A 14 12.21 3.38 6.87
CA HIS A 14 12.40 4.68 7.52
C HIS A 14 11.14 5.52 7.58
N LEU A 15 10.12 5.22 6.76
CA LEU A 15 8.86 5.94 6.71
C LEU A 15 7.66 5.01 6.93
N LEU A 16 7.39 4.06 6.02
CA LEU A 16 6.12 3.31 6.00
C LEU A 16 5.95 2.45 7.24
N ASP A 17 6.96 1.68 7.64
CA ASP A 17 6.91 0.83 8.84
C ASP A 17 6.54 1.65 10.08
N LYS A 18 7.10 2.85 10.19
CA LYS A 18 6.85 3.77 11.31
C LYS A 18 5.45 4.37 11.24
N VAL A 19 5.01 4.76 10.04
CA VAL A 19 3.65 5.28 9.83
C VAL A 19 2.66 4.20 10.21
N PHE A 20 2.76 2.99 9.65
CA PHE A 20 1.83 1.90 9.94
C PHE A 20 1.81 1.53 11.43
N ALA A 21 2.98 1.38 12.06
CA ALA A 21 3.08 1.11 13.49
C ALA A 21 2.42 2.22 14.33
N SER A 22 2.67 3.50 14.01
CA SER A 22 2.07 4.63 14.73
C SER A 22 0.55 4.73 14.58
N ARG A 23 -0.01 4.08 13.55
CA ARG A 23 -1.44 4.11 13.23
C ARG A 23 -2.18 2.84 13.63
N GLY A 24 -1.55 2.01 14.46
CA GLY A 24 -2.18 0.85 15.08
C GLY A 24 -2.32 -0.35 14.16
N TRP A 25 -1.62 -0.39 13.02
CA TRP A 25 -1.64 -1.57 12.15
C TRP A 25 -0.82 -2.71 12.73
N THR A 26 -1.34 -3.93 12.60
CA THR A 26 -0.51 -5.13 12.64
C THR A 26 -0.06 -5.43 11.21
N VAL A 27 1.24 -5.47 10.97
CA VAL A 27 1.81 -5.53 9.62
C VAL A 27 2.54 -6.86 9.41
N ASP A 28 2.24 -7.53 8.30
CA ASP A 28 3.12 -8.55 7.74
C ASP A 28 3.85 -7.98 6.53
N VAL A 29 5.17 -8.11 6.52
CA VAL A 29 6.08 -7.59 5.50
C VAL A 29 6.36 -8.71 4.51
N GLU A 30 6.20 -8.40 3.21
CA GLU A 30 6.37 -9.38 2.12
C GLU A 30 5.49 -10.62 2.34
N PRO A 31 4.14 -10.45 2.46
CA PRO A 31 3.20 -11.56 2.55
C PRO A 31 3.33 -12.52 1.35
N PRO A 32 2.78 -13.74 1.39
CA PRO A 32 2.85 -14.67 0.26
C PRO A 32 2.32 -14.09 -1.05
N THR A 33 2.88 -14.48 -2.20
CA THR A 33 2.32 -14.11 -3.50
C THR A 33 0.89 -14.65 -3.68
N PRO A 34 -0.09 -13.82 -4.07
CA PRO A 34 -1.45 -14.27 -4.38
C PRO A 34 -1.48 -15.34 -5.49
N SER A 35 -2.44 -16.25 -5.38
CA SER A 35 -2.73 -17.22 -6.45
C SER A 35 -3.30 -16.51 -7.69
N GLY A 36 -2.87 -16.93 -8.88
CA GLY A 36 -3.36 -16.40 -10.17
C GLY A 36 -2.24 -15.99 -11.14
N GLU A 37 -2.57 -15.87 -12.43
CA GLU A 37 -1.60 -15.44 -13.43
C GLU A 37 -1.15 -13.99 -13.21
N TRP A 38 0.13 -13.72 -13.49
CA TRP A 38 0.75 -12.40 -13.35
C TRP A 38 0.68 -11.82 -11.94
N SER A 39 0.46 -12.67 -10.93
CA SER A 39 0.51 -12.29 -9.53
C SER A 39 1.93 -11.87 -9.15
N ARG A 40 2.00 -10.91 -8.23
CA ARG A 40 3.23 -10.45 -7.60
C ARG A 40 3.02 -10.38 -6.11
N GLN A 41 4.12 -10.39 -5.38
CA GLN A 41 4.11 -10.28 -3.93
C GLN A 41 3.83 -8.80 -3.56
N PRO A 42 2.77 -8.51 -2.79
CA PRO A 42 2.62 -7.18 -2.18
C PRO A 42 3.75 -6.92 -1.17
N ASP A 43 4.07 -5.65 -0.92
CA ASP A 43 5.03 -5.30 0.13
C ASP A 43 4.48 -5.51 1.54
N TYR A 44 3.17 -5.32 1.71
CA TYR A 44 2.52 -5.40 3.02
C TYR A 44 1.14 -6.05 2.95
N ALA A 45 0.83 -6.84 3.96
CA ALA A 45 -0.54 -7.15 4.35
C ALA A 45 -0.80 -6.54 5.73
N LEU A 46 -1.89 -5.77 5.84
CA LEU A 46 -2.26 -5.02 7.03
C LEU A 46 -3.47 -5.70 7.70
N PHE A 47 -3.33 -6.01 8.98
CA PHE A 47 -4.29 -6.76 9.78
C PHE A 47 -4.80 -5.91 10.94
N GLU A 48 -5.97 -6.30 11.44
CA GLU A 48 -6.54 -5.70 12.63
C GLU A 48 -5.61 -5.88 13.85
N ASP A 49 -5.23 -7.13 14.10
CA ASP A 49 -4.49 -7.53 15.28
C ASP A 49 -3.53 -8.69 15.01
N ARG A 50 -2.74 -9.04 16.03
CA ARG A 50 -1.78 -10.14 15.97
C ARG A 50 -2.44 -11.52 15.89
N GLU A 51 -3.68 -11.66 16.36
CA GLU A 51 -4.40 -12.93 16.32
C GLU A 51 -4.79 -13.26 14.87
N SER A 52 -5.36 -12.27 14.17
CA SER A 52 -5.69 -12.33 12.74
C SER A 52 -4.48 -12.69 11.90
N LEU A 53 -3.34 -12.04 12.15
CA LEU A 53 -2.07 -12.38 11.49
C LEU A 53 -1.60 -13.81 11.83
N SER A 54 -1.64 -14.21 13.10
CA SER A 54 -1.19 -15.55 13.51
C SER A 54 -2.05 -16.66 12.90
N MET A 55 -3.35 -16.43 12.75
CA MET A 55 -4.26 -17.36 12.07
C MET A 55 -3.89 -17.54 10.60
N THR A 56 -3.59 -16.46 9.88
CA THR A 56 -3.30 -16.52 8.44
C THR A 56 -1.93 -17.11 8.14
N GLN A 57 -0.94 -16.86 8.99
CA GLN A 57 0.40 -17.47 8.88
C GLN A 57 0.39 -19.00 9.07
N LYS A 58 -0.63 -19.53 9.75
CA LYS A 58 -0.84 -20.99 9.90
C LYS A 58 -1.76 -21.56 8.83
N ALA A 59 -2.43 -20.71 8.06
CA ALA A 59 -3.38 -21.11 7.04
C ALA A 59 -2.69 -21.44 5.70
N SER A 60 -3.46 -21.94 4.74
CA SER A 60 -2.97 -22.10 3.37
C SER A 60 -2.79 -20.73 2.68
N LYS A 61 -1.99 -20.69 1.60
CA LYS A 61 -1.79 -19.46 0.82
C LYS A 61 -3.10 -18.86 0.31
N ASP A 62 -4.06 -19.69 -0.08
CA ASP A 62 -5.36 -19.22 -0.59
C ASP A 62 -6.23 -18.60 0.51
N GLU A 63 -5.98 -18.93 1.77
CA GLU A 63 -6.71 -18.39 2.91
C GLU A 63 -6.02 -17.20 3.57
N TYR A 64 -4.73 -17.01 3.30
CA TYR A 64 -3.89 -15.99 3.93
C TYR A 64 -4.51 -14.58 3.86
N PHE A 65 -5.07 -14.21 2.72
CA PHE A 65 -5.60 -12.87 2.50
C PHE A 65 -7.01 -12.65 3.04
N LYS A 66 -7.72 -13.70 3.47
CA LYS A 66 -9.12 -13.60 3.93
C LYS A 66 -9.30 -12.72 5.17
N LYS A 67 -8.23 -12.49 5.94
CA LYS A 67 -8.22 -11.64 7.15
C LYS A 67 -7.40 -10.36 6.99
N ALA A 68 -6.77 -10.14 5.83
CA ALA A 68 -6.08 -8.88 5.57
C ALA A 68 -7.13 -7.80 5.31
N LEU A 69 -7.08 -6.71 6.07
CA LEU A 69 -7.98 -5.56 5.90
C LEU A 69 -7.54 -4.67 4.75
N CYS A 70 -6.22 -4.57 4.55
CA CYS A 70 -5.64 -3.73 3.51
C CYS A 70 -4.31 -4.31 3.00
N LEU A 71 -4.02 -4.09 1.72
CA LEU A 71 -2.71 -4.36 1.12
C LEU A 71 -1.91 -3.07 0.95
N GLY A 72 -0.61 -3.12 1.18
CA GLY A 72 0.29 -2.01 0.95
C GLY A 72 1.30 -2.32 -0.16
N GLU A 73 1.54 -1.36 -1.04
CA GLU A 73 2.62 -1.38 -2.02
C GLU A 73 3.39 -0.06 -1.96
N ALA A 74 4.70 -0.16 -1.83
CA ALA A 74 5.62 0.96 -1.86
C ALA A 74 6.26 1.06 -3.25
N LYS A 75 6.71 2.26 -3.59
CA LYS A 75 7.60 2.51 -4.72
C LYS A 75 8.74 3.41 -4.30
N ARG A 76 9.82 3.41 -5.09
CA ARG A 76 10.89 4.40 -4.94
C ARG A 76 10.35 5.83 -5.09
N TRP A 77 10.91 6.76 -4.32
CA TRP A 77 10.47 8.15 -4.32
C TRP A 77 10.45 8.78 -5.74
N GLY A 78 9.36 9.47 -6.07
CA GLY A 78 9.18 10.13 -7.36
C GLY A 78 8.77 9.20 -8.50
N ARG A 79 8.54 7.91 -8.23
CA ARG A 79 7.95 6.98 -9.21
C ARG A 79 6.52 7.40 -9.52
N PRO A 80 6.17 7.70 -10.79
CA PRO A 80 4.78 7.99 -11.13
C PRO A 80 3.88 6.80 -10.80
N LEU A 81 2.83 7.00 -10.01
CA LEU A 81 2.00 5.88 -9.55
C LEU A 81 0.96 5.44 -10.59
N ASP A 82 0.67 6.27 -11.59
CA ASP A 82 -0.38 6.11 -12.61
C ASP A 82 0.13 5.67 -13.99
N LYS A 83 1.45 5.51 -14.16
CA LYS A 83 2.06 5.33 -15.49
C LYS A 83 2.95 4.10 -15.58
N LYS A 84 2.85 3.43 -16.72
CA LYS A 84 3.87 2.48 -17.20
C LYS A 84 5.10 3.27 -17.64
N LEU A 85 6.29 2.79 -17.30
CA LEU A 85 7.53 3.37 -17.82
C LEU A 85 7.88 2.77 -19.18
N LYS A 86 8.57 3.52 -20.03
CA LYS A 86 8.99 3.03 -21.36
C LYS A 86 10.19 2.09 -21.26
N THR A 87 11.11 2.42 -20.37
CA THR A 87 12.38 1.72 -20.15
C THR A 87 12.75 1.87 -18.69
N GLU A 88 13.17 0.78 -18.05
CA GLU A 88 13.79 0.78 -16.73
C GLU A 88 14.87 -0.30 -16.68
N ALA A 89 15.84 -0.12 -15.79
CA ALA A 89 16.88 -1.12 -15.57
C ALA A 89 16.29 -2.39 -14.94
N ASP A 90 15.30 -2.21 -14.06
CA ASP A 90 14.50 -3.32 -13.53
C ASP A 90 13.20 -3.44 -14.34
N PRO A 91 12.98 -4.54 -15.09
CA PRO A 91 11.74 -4.79 -15.81
C PRO A 91 10.50 -4.86 -14.89
N SER A 92 10.70 -5.16 -13.60
CA SER A 92 9.61 -5.19 -12.62
C SER A 92 8.96 -3.81 -12.46
N GLU A 93 9.75 -2.74 -12.55
CA GLU A 93 9.36 -1.34 -12.37
C GLU A 93 8.64 -0.73 -13.57
N ILE A 94 8.71 -1.39 -14.73
CA ILE A 94 8.07 -0.93 -15.97
C ILE A 94 6.54 -0.86 -15.80
N GLN A 95 5.95 -1.79 -15.05
CA GLN A 95 4.50 -1.90 -14.91
C GLN A 95 3.88 -0.65 -14.26
N ASN A 96 2.64 -0.32 -14.64
CA ASN A 96 1.86 0.74 -13.99
C ASN A 96 1.52 0.33 -12.53
N PRO A 97 1.97 1.10 -11.50
CA PRO A 97 1.70 0.76 -10.10
C PRO A 97 0.20 0.72 -9.75
N SER A 98 -0.63 1.62 -10.29
CA SER A 98 -2.10 1.54 -10.11
C SER A 98 -2.68 0.22 -10.63
N LEU A 99 -2.16 -0.29 -11.76
CA LEU A 99 -2.61 -1.57 -12.32
C LEU A 99 -2.15 -2.75 -11.45
N GLN A 100 -0.95 -2.66 -10.86
CA GLN A 100 -0.45 -3.65 -9.90
C GLN A 100 -1.36 -3.71 -8.67
N MET A 101 -1.69 -2.57 -8.07
CA MET A 101 -2.60 -2.50 -6.91
C MET A 101 -3.99 -3.05 -7.23
N SER A 102 -4.59 -2.63 -8.35
CA SER A 102 -5.88 -3.15 -8.81
C SER A 102 -5.87 -4.69 -8.91
N ARG A 103 -4.81 -5.27 -9.49
CA ARG A 103 -4.68 -6.73 -9.61
C ARG A 103 -4.60 -7.42 -8.25
N TYR A 104 -3.87 -6.86 -7.28
CA TYR A 104 -3.83 -7.44 -5.95
C TYR A 104 -5.21 -7.51 -5.31
N LEU A 105 -5.98 -6.41 -5.35
CA LEU A 105 -7.32 -6.38 -4.77
C LEU A 105 -8.25 -7.39 -5.45
N TRP A 106 -8.14 -7.54 -6.78
CA TRP A 106 -8.93 -8.54 -7.52
C TRP A 106 -8.54 -9.98 -7.20
N LEU A 107 -7.25 -10.30 -7.16
CA LEU A 107 -6.75 -11.67 -6.95
C LEU A 107 -6.93 -12.14 -5.50
N THR A 108 -6.77 -11.23 -4.52
CA THR A 108 -6.82 -11.58 -3.11
C THR A 108 -8.22 -11.46 -2.50
N GLY A 109 -9.10 -10.67 -3.11
CA GLY A 109 -10.40 -10.33 -2.53
C GLY A 109 -10.33 -9.26 -1.43
N VAL A 110 -9.14 -8.78 -1.06
CA VAL A 110 -8.99 -7.73 -0.04
C VAL A 110 -9.62 -6.43 -0.53
N LYS A 111 -10.41 -5.79 0.34
CA LYS A 111 -11.25 -4.64 -0.02
C LYS A 111 -10.46 -3.36 -0.28
N TRP A 112 -9.36 -3.14 0.44
CA TRP A 112 -8.65 -1.87 0.44
C TRP A 112 -7.18 -2.01 0.08
N GLY A 113 -6.64 -1.01 -0.62
CA GLY A 113 -5.23 -0.95 -1.00
C GLY A 113 -4.61 0.42 -0.78
N ILE A 114 -3.41 0.46 -0.21
CA ILE A 114 -2.57 1.65 -0.08
C ILE A 114 -1.39 1.55 -1.04
N LEU A 115 -1.26 2.53 -1.93
CA LEU A 115 -0.13 2.64 -2.86
C LEU A 115 0.60 3.96 -2.61
N THR A 116 1.92 3.92 -2.42
CA THR A 116 2.69 5.14 -2.14
C THR A 116 4.12 5.11 -2.66
N ASP A 117 4.63 6.26 -3.10
CA ASP A 117 6.06 6.51 -3.33
C ASP A 117 6.72 7.29 -2.17
N GLY A 118 6.00 7.42 -1.05
CA GLY A 118 6.39 8.21 0.12
C GLY A 118 5.91 9.66 0.08
N ARG A 119 5.77 10.25 -1.11
CA ARG A 119 5.17 11.58 -1.29
C ARG A 119 3.67 11.46 -1.46
N TYR A 120 3.22 10.74 -2.47
CA TYR A 120 1.81 10.53 -2.75
C TYR A 120 1.33 9.28 -2.02
N TRP A 121 0.22 9.37 -1.31
CA TRP A 121 -0.44 8.27 -0.64
C TRP A 121 -1.83 8.08 -1.24
N ARG A 122 -2.04 6.96 -1.92
CA ARG A 122 -3.30 6.62 -2.58
C ARG A 122 -4.02 5.53 -1.82
N LEU A 123 -5.32 5.74 -1.60
CA LEU A 123 -6.25 4.74 -1.08
C LEU A 123 -7.18 4.27 -2.20
N TYR A 124 -7.15 2.97 -2.45
CA TYR A 124 -7.98 2.27 -3.43
C TYR A 124 -9.02 1.41 -2.74
N GLU A 125 -10.21 1.35 -3.34
CA GLU A 125 -11.26 0.40 -3.01
C GLU A 125 -11.38 -0.63 -4.15
N ARG A 126 -11.55 -1.90 -3.80
CA ARG A 126 -11.49 -3.04 -4.73
C ARG A 126 -12.47 -2.94 -5.89
N GLU A 127 -13.76 -2.71 -5.64
CA GLU A 127 -14.79 -2.73 -6.69
C GLU A 127 -14.59 -1.59 -7.71
N THR A 128 -14.10 -0.45 -7.25
CA THR A 128 -13.83 0.73 -8.10
C THR A 128 -12.45 0.68 -8.76
N SER A 129 -11.47 -0.06 -8.20
CA SER A 129 -10.08 -0.14 -8.66
C SER A 129 -9.86 -0.59 -10.11
N LYS A 130 -10.87 -1.15 -10.79
CA LYS A 130 -10.80 -1.45 -12.24
C LYS A 130 -10.57 -0.20 -13.06
N ARG A 131 -11.09 0.94 -12.58
CA ARG A 131 -10.81 2.28 -13.11
C ARG A 131 -9.59 2.81 -12.35
N LEU A 132 -8.43 2.76 -13.00
CA LEU A 132 -7.12 2.99 -12.36
C LEU A 132 -6.90 4.42 -11.84
N ASP A 133 -7.78 5.34 -12.24
CA ASP A 133 -7.85 6.76 -11.88
C ASP A 133 -8.84 7.05 -10.74
N ILE A 134 -9.55 6.03 -10.22
CA ILE A 134 -10.42 6.18 -9.05
C ILE A 134 -9.65 5.77 -7.79
N PHE A 135 -9.26 6.78 -7.02
CA PHE A 135 -8.61 6.64 -5.72
C PHE A 135 -8.73 7.97 -4.95
N TYR A 136 -8.56 7.89 -3.63
CA TYR A 136 -8.28 9.08 -2.82
C TYR A 136 -6.76 9.27 -2.74
N GLU A 137 -6.25 10.48 -2.97
CA GLU A 137 -4.81 10.78 -2.94
C GLU A 137 -4.50 11.94 -1.99
N ILE A 138 -3.39 11.81 -1.26
CA ILE A 138 -2.76 12.90 -0.50
C ILE A 138 -1.32 13.08 -0.97
N ASP A 139 -0.92 14.33 -1.24
CA ASP A 139 0.49 14.73 -1.36
C ASP A 139 1.04 15.05 0.03
N LEU A 140 1.61 14.05 0.70
CA LEU A 140 2.15 14.15 2.06
C LEU A 140 3.32 15.13 2.14
N GLU A 141 4.14 15.25 1.08
CA GLU A 141 5.25 16.19 1.07
C GLU A 141 4.74 17.64 1.09
N ASN A 142 3.77 17.95 0.23
CA ASN A 142 3.17 19.27 0.18
C ASN A 142 2.42 19.60 1.48
N LEU A 143 1.71 18.61 2.01
CA LEU A 143 0.97 18.70 3.26
C LEU A 143 1.88 19.05 4.45
N ILE A 144 3.05 18.41 4.57
CA ILE A 144 4.00 18.70 5.65
C ILE A 144 4.64 20.10 5.49
N LYS A 145 4.90 20.54 4.26
CA LYS A 145 5.60 21.81 3.98
C LYS A 145 4.71 23.03 4.10
N SER A 146 3.45 22.90 3.72
CA SER A 146 2.56 24.04 3.48
C SER A 146 1.11 23.82 3.89
N GLY A 147 0.77 22.62 4.37
CA GLY A 147 -0.58 22.31 4.83
C GLY A 147 -0.88 22.96 6.18
N SER A 148 -2.17 23.19 6.41
CA SER A 148 -2.71 23.51 7.72
C SER A 148 -2.86 22.24 8.59
N GLU A 149 -3.14 22.42 9.87
CA GLU A 149 -3.52 21.30 10.75
C GLU A 149 -4.77 20.58 10.25
N ASP A 150 -5.74 21.34 9.72
CA ASP A 150 -6.99 20.81 9.15
C ASP A 150 -6.72 19.95 7.90
N ASP A 151 -5.78 20.37 7.04
CA ASP A 151 -5.38 19.55 5.89
C ASP A 151 -4.75 18.23 6.33
N PHE A 152 -4.02 18.24 7.46
CA PHE A 152 -3.35 17.05 7.98
C PHE A 152 -4.33 16.05 8.59
N GLN A 153 -5.50 16.53 9.04
CA GLN A 153 -6.55 15.70 9.62
C GLN A 153 -6.96 14.56 8.67
N TYR A 154 -7.04 14.80 7.37
CA TYR A 154 -7.43 13.76 6.42
C TYR A 154 -6.40 12.62 6.33
N PHE A 155 -5.10 12.95 6.33
CA PHE A 155 -4.06 11.93 6.39
C PHE A 155 -4.14 11.14 7.70
N TYR A 156 -4.42 11.83 8.80
CA TYR A 156 -4.60 11.20 10.10
C TYR A 156 -5.83 10.28 10.14
N LEU A 157 -6.93 10.65 9.47
CA LEU A 157 -8.20 9.92 9.51
C LEU A 157 -8.29 8.74 8.53
N PHE A 158 -7.65 8.80 7.35
CA PHE A 158 -7.85 7.79 6.30
C PHE A 158 -6.81 6.68 6.24
N PHE A 159 -5.62 6.87 6.82
CA PHE A 159 -4.55 5.86 6.82
C PHE A 159 -4.35 5.05 8.13
N PRO A 160 -5.13 5.20 9.22
CA PRO A 160 -5.05 4.33 10.38
C PRO A 160 -5.94 3.10 10.31
N ARG A 161 -5.60 2.07 11.11
CA ARG A 161 -6.34 0.81 11.16
C ARG A 161 -7.85 1.00 11.29
N TYR A 162 -8.28 1.90 12.19
CA TYR A 162 -9.71 2.12 12.49
C TYR A 162 -10.51 2.71 11.32
N ALA A 163 -9.85 3.23 10.27
CA ALA A 163 -10.52 3.75 9.09
C ALA A 163 -11.05 2.65 8.15
N PHE A 164 -10.67 1.40 8.42
CA PHE A 164 -10.97 0.24 7.60
C PHE A 164 -11.95 -0.64 8.37
N PRO A 165 -13.26 -0.57 8.04
CA PRO A 165 -14.26 -1.37 8.71
C PRO A 165 -14.18 -2.84 8.30
N ASP A 166 -14.62 -3.72 9.21
CA ASP A 166 -14.79 -5.16 8.99
C ASP A 166 -15.78 -5.49 7.86
#